data_AF-A0A1W1C481-F1
#
_entry.id   AF-A0A1W1C481-F1
#
_cell.length_a   1.000
_cell.length_b   1.000
_cell.length_c   1.000
_cell.angle_alpha   90.00
_cell.angle_beta   90.00
_cell.angle_gamma   90.00
#
_symmetry.space_group_name_H-M   'P 1'
#
loop_
_entity.id
_entity.type
_entity.pdbx_description
1 polymer ?
#
loop_
_entity_poly.entity_id
_entity_poly.type
_entity_poly.pdbx_seq_one_letter_code
_entity_poly.pdbx_strand_id
1 'polypeptide(L)'
;MIEIEWLVTEGDWIEKNTTLCHIKGDQRAILSAERVALNFLQTLSSTATKTRLLVDKISHTQCQLLDTRKTIPNLRQAQKQAVIIGGGVNHRFGLFDAIMIKENHIDILGSITNAVKLAKQQNHNLPLIVEVENLTQLKEALSLPIDRILCDNFSIDLLKQAVELSKGKIPLEASGNIDENNIIQIAKTGVNFISTGSITKNIQAIDLSLIIEK
;
A
#
# COMPACT_ATOMS: atom_id res chain seq x y z
N MET A 1 0.83 36.85 -10.76
CA MET A 1 -0.11 35.83 -10.26
C MET A 1 -0.13 34.70 -11.28
N ILE A 2 -0.12 33.44 -10.84
CA ILE A 2 -0.27 32.28 -11.73
C ILE A 2 -1.68 31.74 -11.50
N GLU A 3 -2.45 31.60 -12.56
CA GLU A 3 -3.77 30.97 -12.61
C GLU A 3 -3.62 29.57 -13.22
N ILE A 4 -4.29 28.59 -12.63
CA ILE A 4 -4.29 27.20 -13.10
C ILE A 4 -5.74 26.77 -13.28
N GLU A 5 -6.09 26.40 -14.50
CA GLU A 5 -7.36 25.78 -14.84
C GLU A 5 -7.14 24.27 -15.03
N TRP A 6 -7.63 23.47 -14.08
CA TRP A 6 -7.54 22.01 -14.17
C TRP A 6 -8.65 21.47 -15.07
N LEU A 7 -8.27 20.59 -16.00
CA LEU A 7 -9.18 19.91 -16.92
C LEU A 7 -9.49 18.47 -16.47
N VAL A 8 -8.76 17.99 -15.46
CA VAL A 8 -8.90 16.66 -14.86
C VAL A 8 -9.02 16.80 -13.35
N THR A 9 -9.61 15.79 -12.72
CA THR A 9 -9.71 15.68 -11.26
C THR A 9 -8.73 14.63 -10.73
N GLU A 10 -8.37 14.75 -9.46
CA GLU A 10 -7.45 13.82 -8.80
C GLU A 10 -8.04 12.39 -8.82
N GLY A 11 -7.31 11.46 -9.42
CA GLY A 11 -7.74 10.06 -9.54
C GLY A 11 -8.36 9.68 -10.87
N ASP A 12 -8.56 10.63 -11.79
CA ASP A 12 -8.99 10.33 -13.15
C ASP A 12 -7.98 9.43 -13.87
N TRP A 13 -8.50 8.44 -14.60
CA TRP A 13 -7.70 7.68 -15.55
C TRP A 13 -7.62 8.45 -16.87
N ILE A 14 -6.40 8.77 -17.29
CA ILE A 14 -6.15 9.62 -18.47
C ILE A 14 -5.50 8.82 -19.60
N GLU A 15 -5.87 9.16 -20.84
CA GLU A 15 -5.23 8.61 -22.03
C GLU A 15 -3.95 9.38 -22.38
N LYS A 16 -3.10 8.78 -23.21
CA LYS A 16 -1.89 9.42 -23.71
C LYS A 16 -2.23 10.72 -24.45
N ASN A 17 -1.42 11.76 -24.27
CA ASN A 17 -1.58 13.11 -24.84
C ASN A 17 -2.79 13.90 -24.31
N THR A 18 -3.36 13.50 -23.17
CA THR A 18 -4.40 14.30 -22.50
C THR A 18 -3.79 15.56 -21.87
N THR A 19 -4.41 16.73 -22.12
CA THR A 19 -4.07 17.97 -21.43
C THR A 19 -4.62 17.95 -20.01
N LEU A 20 -3.77 18.16 -19.00
CA LEU A 20 -4.20 18.10 -17.59
C LEU A 20 -4.68 19.44 -17.06
N CYS A 21 -4.02 20.53 -17.46
CA CYS A 21 -4.38 21.87 -17.04
C CYS A 21 -3.88 22.91 -18.05
N HIS A 22 -4.51 24.09 -18.01
CA HIS A 22 -3.98 25.31 -18.60
C HIS A 22 -3.40 26.20 -17.50
N ILE A 23 -2.23 26.79 -17.76
CA ILE A 23 -1.53 27.66 -16.80
C ILE A 23 -1.33 29.03 -17.46
N LYS A 24 -1.77 30.09 -16.77
CA LYS A 24 -1.63 31.48 -17.24
C LYS A 24 -0.94 32.33 -16.19
N GLY A 25 0.02 33.15 -16.58
CA GLY A 25 0.72 34.01 -15.64
C GLY A 25 2.05 34.54 -16.17
N ASP A 26 2.87 35.05 -15.25
CA ASP A 26 4.21 35.53 -15.57
C ASP A 26 5.11 34.39 -16.09
N GLN A 27 5.74 34.61 -17.23
CA GLN A 27 6.56 33.60 -17.91
C GLN A 27 7.74 33.13 -17.04
N ARG A 28 8.41 34.04 -16.32
CA ARG A 28 9.58 33.67 -15.50
C ARG A 28 9.14 32.82 -14.31
N ALA A 29 8.00 33.16 -13.71
CA ALA A 29 7.43 32.41 -12.60
C ALA A 29 7.01 30.99 -13.03
N ILE A 30 6.35 30.85 -14.18
CA ILE A 30 5.96 29.54 -14.74
C ILE A 30 7.18 28.66 -15.02
N LEU A 31 8.18 29.19 -15.74
CA LEU A 31 9.41 28.45 -16.07
C LEU A 31 10.21 28.06 -14.81
N SER A 32 10.16 28.87 -13.75
CA SER A 32 10.82 28.55 -12.48
C SER A 32 10.09 27.43 -11.71
N ALA A 33 8.76 27.37 -11.81
CA ALA A 33 7.93 26.40 -11.10
C ALA A 33 7.83 25.04 -11.83
N GLU A 34 7.97 25.02 -13.16
CA GLU A 34 7.71 23.88 -14.04
C GLU A 34 8.32 22.57 -13.51
N ARG A 35 9.64 22.54 -13.29
CA ARG A 35 10.33 21.29 -12.96
C ARG A 35 9.87 20.72 -11.62
N VAL A 36 9.65 21.59 -10.63
CA VAL A 36 9.19 21.16 -9.31
C VAL A 36 7.77 20.61 -9.42
N ALA A 37 6.86 21.32 -10.08
CA ALA A 37 5.48 20.90 -10.27
C ALA A 37 5.38 19.55 -11.01
N LEU A 38 6.09 19.40 -12.14
CA LEU A 38 6.12 18.16 -12.90
C LEU A 38 6.71 17.01 -12.07
N ASN A 39 7.83 17.21 -11.37
CA ASN A 39 8.43 16.14 -10.57
C ASN A 39 7.45 15.57 -9.52
N PHE A 40 6.68 16.43 -8.84
CA PHE A 40 5.66 15.97 -7.89
C PHE A 40 4.54 15.22 -8.60
N LEU A 41 3.98 15.80 -9.66
CA LEU A 41 2.86 15.21 -10.38
C LEU A 41 3.24 13.84 -10.98
N GLN A 42 4.37 13.78 -11.70
CA GLN A 42 4.88 12.54 -12.29
C GLN A 42 5.13 11.44 -11.24
N THR A 43 5.68 11.80 -10.08
CA THR A 43 5.98 10.85 -9.00
C THR A 43 4.71 10.31 -8.34
N LEU A 44 3.77 11.18 -7.99
CA LEU A 44 2.55 10.78 -7.30
C LEU A 44 1.57 10.07 -8.24
N SER A 45 1.45 10.54 -9.48
CA SER A 45 0.70 9.84 -10.52
C SER A 45 1.31 8.46 -10.82
N SER A 46 2.63 8.27 -10.76
CA SER A 46 3.23 6.92 -10.87
C SER A 46 2.72 5.97 -9.77
N THR A 47 2.66 6.43 -8.52
CA THR A 47 2.13 5.60 -7.42
C THR A 47 0.64 5.31 -7.60
N ALA A 48 -0.17 6.32 -7.94
CA ALA A 48 -1.61 6.14 -8.16
C ALA A 48 -1.90 5.19 -9.33
N THR A 49 -1.24 5.39 -10.47
CA THR A 49 -1.37 4.53 -11.66
C THR A 49 -0.98 3.09 -11.37
N LYS A 50 0.17 2.86 -10.71
CA LYS A 50 0.58 1.48 -10.38
C LYS A 50 -0.37 0.81 -9.41
N THR A 51 -0.89 1.57 -8.44
CA THR A 51 -1.89 1.08 -7.48
C THR A 51 -3.17 0.67 -8.21
N ARG A 52 -3.72 1.54 -9.06
CA ARG A 52 -4.93 1.27 -9.86
C ARG A 52 -4.79 0.00 -10.69
N LEU A 53 -3.68 -0.14 -11.41
CA LEU A 53 -3.40 -1.33 -12.23
C LEU A 53 -3.44 -2.65 -11.41
N LEU A 54 -2.96 -2.64 -10.18
CA LEU A 54 -2.98 -3.82 -9.31
C LEU A 54 -4.36 -4.05 -8.67
N VAL A 55 -5.06 -2.97 -8.27
CA VAL A 55 -6.44 -3.04 -7.76
C VAL A 55 -7.37 -3.61 -8.82
N ASP A 56 -7.29 -3.14 -10.06
CA ASP A 56 -8.16 -3.59 -11.15
C ASP A 56 -7.96 -5.09 -11.44
N LYS A 57 -6.72 -5.59 -11.36
CA LYS A 57 -6.39 -7.02 -11.50
C LYS A 57 -7.11 -7.90 -10.47
N ILE A 58 -7.38 -7.40 -9.26
CA ILE A 58 -8.01 -8.17 -8.17
C ILE A 58 -9.47 -7.76 -7.88
N SER A 59 -10.03 -6.83 -8.65
CA SER A 59 -11.39 -6.28 -8.49
C SER A 59 -12.51 -7.33 -8.52
N HIS A 60 -12.27 -8.48 -9.16
CA HIS A 60 -13.17 -9.63 -9.21
C HIS A 60 -13.16 -10.49 -7.93
N THR A 61 -12.38 -10.09 -6.91
CA THR A 61 -12.25 -10.76 -5.61
C THR A 61 -12.65 -9.79 -4.48
N GLN A 62 -12.73 -10.29 -3.24
CA GLN A 62 -12.94 -9.45 -2.06
C GLN A 62 -11.62 -8.92 -1.45
N CYS A 63 -10.48 -9.22 -2.08
CA CYS A 63 -9.17 -8.85 -1.58
C CYS A 63 -8.91 -7.35 -1.81
N GLN A 64 -8.37 -6.66 -0.80
CA GLN A 64 -7.97 -5.26 -0.90
C GLN A 64 -6.45 -5.12 -0.98
N LEU A 65 -5.98 -4.17 -1.79
CA LEU A 65 -4.56 -3.86 -1.92
C LEU A 65 -4.12 -2.86 -0.84
N LEU A 66 -3.06 -3.18 -0.12
CA LEU A 66 -2.45 -2.35 0.90
C LEU A 66 -1.08 -1.84 0.49
N ASP A 67 -0.79 -0.61 0.92
CA ASP A 67 0.58 -0.08 0.90
C ASP A 67 1.46 -0.65 2.03
N THR A 68 2.67 -0.10 2.14
CA THR A 68 3.60 -0.41 3.24
C THR A 68 4.30 0.86 3.72
N ARG A 69 5.25 0.71 4.65
CA ARG A 69 6.17 1.78 5.04
C ARG A 69 7.42 1.88 4.14
N LYS A 70 7.52 1.04 3.09
CA LYS A 70 8.58 1.09 2.07
C LYS A 70 8.25 2.22 1.08
N THR A 71 8.40 3.46 1.54
CA THR A 71 8.08 4.69 0.79
C THR A 71 9.35 5.44 0.44
N ILE A 72 9.29 6.29 -0.60
CA ILE A 72 10.35 7.24 -0.89
C ILE A 72 10.55 8.16 0.33
N PRO A 73 11.80 8.41 0.77
CA PRO A 73 12.07 9.29 1.90
C PRO A 73 11.36 10.63 1.77
N ASN A 74 10.78 11.11 2.88
CA ASN A 74 10.01 12.36 2.98
C ASN A 74 8.70 12.45 2.17
N LEU A 75 8.34 11.44 1.37
CA LEU A 75 7.10 11.42 0.59
C LEU A 75 6.03 10.48 1.14
N ARG A 76 6.18 9.96 2.37
CA ARG A 76 5.25 8.97 2.93
C ARG A 76 3.79 9.40 2.85
N GLN A 77 3.46 10.58 3.37
CA GLN A 77 2.08 11.07 3.38
C GLN A 77 1.53 11.20 1.96
N ALA A 78 2.31 11.78 1.05
CA ALA A 78 1.91 11.99 -0.32
C ALA A 78 1.72 10.66 -1.08
N GLN A 79 2.61 9.68 -0.88
CA GLN A 79 2.47 8.36 -1.50
C GLN A 79 1.29 7.57 -0.93
N LYS A 80 1.04 7.63 0.39
CA LYS A 80 -0.15 7.03 0.99
C LYS A 80 -1.43 7.65 0.43
N GLN A 81 -1.45 8.96 0.21
CA GLN A 81 -2.57 9.62 -0.46
C GLN A 81 -2.72 9.14 -1.92
N ALA A 82 -1.63 9.05 -2.67
CA ALA A 82 -1.64 8.55 -4.04
C ALA A 82 -2.12 7.08 -4.13
N VAL A 83 -1.81 6.24 -3.13
CA VAL A 83 -2.35 4.87 -3.04
C VAL A 83 -3.87 4.91 -2.88
N ILE A 84 -4.41 5.74 -1.99
CA ILE A 84 -5.87 5.90 -1.84
C ILE A 84 -6.51 6.33 -3.16
N ILE A 85 -5.93 7.33 -3.83
CA ILE A 85 -6.39 7.85 -5.12
C ILE A 85 -6.40 6.74 -6.19
N GLY A 86 -5.38 5.88 -6.18
CA GLY A 86 -5.30 4.68 -7.02
C GLY A 86 -6.27 3.55 -6.64
N GLY A 87 -7.08 3.71 -5.59
CA GLY A 87 -8.04 2.71 -5.12
C GLY A 87 -7.47 1.67 -4.15
N GLY A 88 -6.22 1.84 -3.70
CA GLY A 88 -5.65 1.04 -2.62
C GLY A 88 -6.10 1.52 -1.25
N VAL A 89 -5.73 0.78 -0.20
CA VAL A 89 -6.02 1.11 1.19
C VAL A 89 -4.71 1.29 1.94
N ASN A 90 -4.68 2.24 2.87
CA ASN A 90 -3.49 2.44 3.69
C ASN A 90 -3.40 1.34 4.76
N HIS A 91 -2.25 0.65 4.81
CA HIS A 91 -1.81 0.01 6.04
C HIS A 91 -1.44 1.11 7.06
N ARG A 92 -1.01 0.75 8.28
CA ARG A 92 -0.48 1.70 9.28
C ARG A 92 0.44 2.76 8.68
N PHE A 93 0.26 3.99 9.11
CA PHE A 93 1.02 5.15 8.69
C PHE A 93 2.46 5.10 9.18
N GLY A 94 2.69 4.68 10.42
CA GLY A 94 4.00 4.76 11.06
C GLY A 94 4.24 3.65 12.08
N LEU A 95 5.06 3.96 13.08
CA LEU A 95 5.33 3.09 14.23
C LEU A 95 4.41 3.41 15.42
N PHE A 96 3.55 4.41 15.28
CA PHE A 96 2.80 5.01 16.39
C PHE A 96 1.29 4.69 16.36
N ASP A 97 0.77 4.22 15.23
CA ASP A 97 -0.67 4.06 14.98
C ASP A 97 -1.14 2.61 14.84
N ALA A 98 -0.20 1.64 14.79
CA ALA A 98 -0.49 0.22 14.97
C ALA A 98 0.76 -0.54 15.42
N ILE A 99 0.56 -1.53 16.28
CA ILE A 99 1.61 -2.45 16.70
C ILE A 99 1.70 -3.57 15.66
N MET A 100 2.92 -3.89 15.24
CA MET A 100 3.18 -5.00 14.31
C MET A 100 4.31 -5.84 14.85
N ILE A 101 3.96 -7.04 15.31
CA ILE A 101 4.91 -8.05 15.78
C ILE A 101 5.46 -8.79 14.55
N LYS A 102 6.76 -9.04 14.57
CA LYS A 102 7.56 -9.69 13.50
C LYS A 102 8.48 -10.71 14.14
N GLU A 103 9.12 -11.55 13.31
CA GLU A 103 10.14 -12.55 13.71
C GLU A 103 11.10 -12.03 14.80
N ASN A 104 11.74 -10.87 14.60
CA ASN A 104 12.71 -10.32 15.54
C ASN A 104 12.13 -10.04 16.93
N HIS A 105 10.84 -9.69 17.01
CA HIS A 105 10.18 -9.49 18.31
C HIS A 105 9.88 -10.83 18.98
N ILE A 106 9.50 -11.83 18.18
CA ILE A 106 9.22 -13.18 18.65
C ILE A 106 10.52 -13.83 19.16
N ASP A 107 11.63 -13.65 18.45
CA ASP A 107 12.94 -14.17 18.84
C ASP A 107 13.41 -13.57 20.18
N ILE A 108 13.19 -12.27 20.39
CA ILE A 108 13.54 -11.59 21.64
C ILE A 108 12.63 -12.02 22.80
N LEU A 109 11.33 -12.22 22.54
CA LEU A 109 10.31 -12.47 23.58
C LEU A 109 9.98 -13.97 23.77
N GLY A 110 10.57 -14.83 22.95
CA GLY A 110 10.49 -16.30 22.99
C GLY A 110 9.24 -16.91 22.36
N SER A 111 8.14 -16.16 22.20
CA SER A 111 6.92 -16.66 21.55
C SER A 111 5.99 -15.54 21.07
N ILE A 112 5.09 -15.88 20.13
CA ILE A 112 4.03 -14.96 19.66
C ILE A 112 3.11 -14.62 20.83
N THR A 113 2.73 -15.63 21.63
CA THR A 113 1.88 -15.44 22.82
C THR A 113 2.45 -14.41 23.80
N ASN A 114 3.75 -14.49 24.10
CA ASN A 114 4.41 -13.53 24.99
C ASN A 114 4.46 -12.13 24.37
N ALA A 115 4.78 -12.04 23.08
CA ALA A 115 4.84 -10.78 22.36
C ALA A 115 3.47 -10.07 22.32
N VAL A 116 2.39 -10.80 22.05
CA VAL A 116 1.02 -10.27 22.03
C VAL A 116 0.59 -9.82 23.43
N LYS A 117 0.88 -10.62 24.47
CA LYS A 117 0.56 -10.28 25.85
C LYS A 117 1.22 -8.95 26.25
N LEU A 118 2.50 -8.79 25.97
CA LEU A 118 3.24 -7.57 26.29
C LEU A 118 2.71 -6.36 25.49
N ALA A 119 2.44 -6.54 24.20
CA ALA A 119 1.88 -5.49 23.34
C ALA A 119 0.53 -4.97 23.89
N LYS A 120 -0.38 -5.87 24.27
CA LYS A 120 -1.69 -5.50 24.84
C LYS A 120 -1.58 -4.85 26.22
N GLN A 121 -0.55 -5.20 27.01
CA GLN A 121 -0.28 -4.54 28.30
C GLN A 121 0.23 -3.11 28.13
N GLN A 122 1.06 -2.86 27.12
CA GLN A 122 1.62 -1.54 26.86
C GLN A 122 0.60 -0.60 26.20
N ASN A 123 -0.20 -1.10 25.26
CA ASN A 123 -1.22 -0.29 24.59
C ASN A 123 -2.37 -1.15 24.07
N HIS A 124 -3.50 -1.12 24.77
CA HIS A 124 -4.67 -1.93 24.42
C HIS A 124 -5.48 -1.37 23.24
N ASN A 125 -5.34 -0.08 22.95
CA ASN A 125 -6.22 0.64 22.00
C ASN A 125 -5.70 0.64 20.56
N LEU A 126 -4.43 0.29 20.35
CA LEU A 126 -3.86 0.23 19.00
C LEU A 126 -4.18 -1.12 18.33
N PRO A 127 -4.46 -1.12 17.02
CA PRO A 127 -4.52 -2.34 16.25
C PRO A 127 -3.22 -3.14 16.38
N LEU A 128 -3.36 -4.45 16.57
CA LEU A 128 -2.26 -5.39 16.75
C LEU A 128 -2.22 -6.39 15.59
N ILE A 129 -1.13 -6.31 14.83
CA ILE A 129 -0.88 -7.14 13.66
C ILE A 129 0.27 -8.09 13.99
N VAL A 130 0.12 -9.37 13.65
CA VAL A 130 1.18 -10.38 13.84
C VAL A 130 1.60 -10.94 12.50
N GLU A 131 2.89 -10.86 12.20
CA GLU A 131 3.52 -11.53 11.07
C GLU A 131 3.87 -12.98 11.43
N VAL A 132 3.55 -13.90 10.53
CA VAL A 132 3.80 -15.34 10.66
C VAL A 132 4.44 -15.88 9.38
N GLU A 133 5.34 -16.84 9.53
CA GLU A 133 6.13 -17.46 8.45
C GLU A 133 5.70 -18.90 8.15
N ASN A 134 4.86 -19.51 9.00
CA ASN A 134 4.38 -20.88 8.81
C ASN A 134 3.01 -21.13 9.47
N LEU A 135 2.40 -22.28 9.12
CA LEU A 135 1.07 -22.66 9.63
C LEU A 135 1.04 -22.95 11.14
N THR A 136 2.16 -23.27 11.77
CA THR A 136 2.23 -23.48 13.21
C THR A 136 2.08 -22.15 13.94
N GLN A 137 2.84 -21.14 13.53
CA GLN A 137 2.72 -19.77 14.03
C GLN A 137 1.33 -19.18 13.74
N LEU A 138 0.77 -19.44 12.56
CA LEU A 138 -0.61 -19.04 12.24
C LEU A 138 -1.62 -19.61 13.25
N LYS A 139 -1.53 -20.91 13.57
CA LYS A 139 -2.44 -21.55 14.55
C LYS A 139 -2.30 -20.94 15.94
N GLU A 140 -1.08 -20.63 16.37
CA GLU A 140 -0.85 -19.89 17.62
C GLU A 140 -1.52 -18.51 17.57
N ALA A 141 -1.24 -17.72 16.53
CA ALA A 141 -1.77 -16.37 16.36
C ALA A 141 -3.31 -16.32 16.30
N LEU A 142 -3.96 -17.31 15.67
CA LEU A 142 -5.43 -17.41 15.58
C LEU A 142 -6.11 -17.59 16.94
N SER A 143 -5.38 -18.03 17.97
CA SER A 143 -5.91 -18.18 19.34
C SER A 143 -5.76 -16.93 20.21
N LEU A 144 -5.12 -15.89 19.69
CA LEU A 144 -4.73 -14.69 20.43
C LEU A 144 -5.63 -13.49 20.10
N PRO A 145 -5.76 -12.50 21.01
CA PRO A 145 -6.59 -11.32 20.80
C PRO A 145 -5.87 -10.29 19.90
N ILE A 146 -5.79 -10.58 18.60
CA ILE A 146 -5.13 -9.75 17.59
C ILE A 146 -6.10 -9.33 16.49
N ASP A 147 -5.77 -8.26 15.76
CA ASP A 147 -6.67 -7.63 14.80
C ASP A 147 -6.41 -8.10 13.35
N ARG A 148 -5.20 -8.58 13.05
CA ARG A 148 -4.82 -9.08 11.72
C ARG A 148 -3.60 -10.01 11.80
N ILE A 149 -3.55 -10.98 10.89
CA ILE A 149 -2.38 -11.83 10.67
C ILE A 149 -1.80 -11.55 9.29
N LEU A 150 -0.51 -11.27 9.23
CA LEU A 150 0.24 -11.15 7.98
C LEU A 150 1.00 -12.46 7.74
N CYS A 151 0.72 -13.14 6.63
CA CYS A 151 1.41 -14.34 6.18
C CYS A 151 2.58 -13.94 5.28
N ASP A 152 3.81 -14.01 5.80
CA ASP A 152 5.01 -13.60 5.06
C ASP A 152 5.56 -14.74 4.20
N ASN A 153 5.69 -14.49 2.90
CA ASN A 153 6.22 -15.41 1.90
C ASN A 153 5.54 -16.80 1.86
N PHE A 154 4.26 -16.88 2.24
CA PHE A 154 3.49 -18.12 2.07
C PHE A 154 3.29 -18.43 0.57
N SER A 155 3.42 -19.72 0.21
CA SER A 155 3.01 -20.20 -1.11
C SER A 155 1.49 -20.14 -1.27
N ILE A 156 1.00 -20.23 -2.51
CA ILE A 156 -0.44 -20.26 -2.81
C ILE A 156 -1.17 -21.38 -2.04
N ASP A 157 -0.55 -22.56 -1.90
CA ASP A 157 -1.15 -23.68 -1.17
C ASP A 157 -1.18 -23.46 0.33
N LEU A 158 -0.15 -22.79 0.89
CA LEU A 158 -0.14 -22.40 2.29
C LEU A 158 -1.17 -21.30 2.57
N LEU A 159 -1.36 -20.33 1.66
CA LEU A 159 -2.38 -19.30 1.80
C LEU A 159 -3.80 -19.88 1.79
N LYS A 160 -4.10 -20.84 0.90
CA LYS A 160 -5.39 -21.54 0.90
C LYS A 160 -5.64 -22.26 2.23
N GLN A 161 -4.64 -22.98 2.74
CA GLN A 161 -4.72 -23.63 4.06
C GLN A 161 -4.89 -22.60 5.18
N ALA A 162 -4.22 -21.45 5.09
CA ALA A 162 -4.34 -20.38 6.08
C ALA A 162 -5.76 -19.80 6.12
N VAL A 163 -6.36 -19.55 4.95
CA VAL A 163 -7.75 -19.09 4.82
C VAL A 163 -8.72 -20.12 5.41
N GLU A 164 -8.53 -21.40 5.12
CA GLU A 164 -9.34 -22.50 5.67
C GLU A 164 -9.23 -22.59 7.20
N LEU A 165 -8.01 -22.45 7.75
CA LEU A 165 -7.77 -22.47 9.20
C LEU A 165 -8.36 -21.24 9.90
N SER A 166 -8.26 -20.06 9.29
CA SER A 166 -8.78 -18.80 9.87
C SER A 166 -10.30 -18.79 9.94
N LYS A 167 -11.00 -19.42 8.97
CA LYS A 167 -12.48 -19.44 8.89
C LYS A 167 -13.10 -18.04 9.00
N GLY A 168 -12.39 -17.02 8.49
CA GLY A 168 -12.81 -15.62 8.55
C GLY A 168 -12.82 -14.98 9.95
N LYS A 169 -12.24 -15.63 10.98
CA LYS A 169 -12.21 -15.09 12.34
C LYS A 169 -11.29 -13.89 12.48
N ILE A 170 -10.12 -13.96 11.85
CA ILE A 170 -9.12 -12.89 11.86
C ILE A 170 -8.74 -12.61 10.40
N PRO A 171 -8.77 -11.35 9.93
CA PRO A 171 -8.37 -11.00 8.59
C PRO A 171 -6.93 -11.43 8.29
N LEU A 172 -6.72 -12.02 7.11
CA LEU A 172 -5.41 -12.43 6.63
C LEU A 172 -4.88 -11.45 5.60
N GLU A 173 -3.59 -11.14 5.71
CA GLU A 173 -2.83 -10.32 4.78
C GLU A 173 -1.68 -11.13 4.19
N ALA A 174 -1.60 -11.23 2.86
CA ALA A 174 -0.46 -11.83 2.19
C ALA A 174 0.62 -10.76 1.92
N SER A 175 1.87 -11.09 2.22
CA SER A 175 3.05 -10.27 1.93
C SER A 175 4.19 -11.15 1.40
N GLY A 176 5.10 -10.54 0.63
CA GLY A 176 6.32 -11.20 0.15
C GLY A 176 6.33 -11.40 -1.36
N ASN A 177 7.27 -10.73 -2.04
CA ASN A 177 7.52 -10.86 -3.48
C ASN A 177 6.27 -10.77 -4.39
N ILE A 178 5.32 -9.90 -4.03
CA ILE A 178 4.06 -9.72 -4.77
C ILE A 178 4.24 -8.71 -5.90
N ASP A 179 3.85 -9.11 -7.11
CA ASP A 179 3.92 -8.33 -8.34
C ASP A 179 2.66 -8.51 -9.22
N GLU A 180 2.68 -7.91 -10.41
CA GLU A 180 1.57 -7.95 -11.36
C GLU A 180 1.29 -9.33 -11.97
N ASN A 181 2.22 -10.28 -11.84
CA ASN A 181 2.13 -11.62 -12.41
C ASN A 181 1.48 -12.59 -11.42
N ASN A 182 1.73 -12.42 -10.11
CA ASN A 182 1.24 -13.35 -9.09
C ASN A 182 0.03 -12.83 -8.29
N ILE A 183 -0.24 -11.52 -8.27
CA ILE A 183 -1.28 -10.92 -7.41
C ILE A 183 -2.67 -11.55 -7.59
N ILE A 184 -3.05 -11.92 -8.82
CA ILE A 184 -4.34 -12.54 -9.12
C ILE A 184 -4.47 -13.90 -8.44
N GLN A 185 -3.42 -14.72 -8.49
CA GLN A 185 -3.43 -16.06 -7.88
C GLN A 185 -3.49 -15.96 -6.35
N ILE A 186 -2.77 -14.99 -5.77
CA ILE A 186 -2.79 -14.70 -4.34
C ILE A 186 -4.19 -14.25 -3.91
N ALA A 187 -4.81 -13.30 -4.61
CA ALA A 187 -6.14 -12.81 -4.28
C ALA A 187 -7.21 -13.90 -4.35
N LYS A 188 -7.10 -14.83 -5.33
CA LYS A 188 -8.00 -15.98 -5.47
C LYS A 188 -7.88 -17.02 -4.35
N THR A 189 -6.86 -16.94 -3.49
CA THR A 189 -6.79 -17.81 -2.30
C THR A 189 -7.85 -17.47 -1.25
N GLY A 190 -8.41 -16.25 -1.29
CA GLY A 190 -9.40 -15.78 -0.34
C GLY A 190 -8.84 -14.96 0.83
N VAL A 191 -7.55 -14.58 0.78
CA VAL A 191 -7.01 -13.59 1.73
C VAL A 191 -7.76 -12.26 1.63
N ASN A 192 -7.87 -11.57 2.77
CA ASN A 192 -8.59 -10.28 2.84
C ASN A 192 -7.75 -9.15 2.25
N PHE A 193 -6.43 -9.24 2.45
CA PHE A 193 -5.50 -8.19 2.05
C PHE A 193 -4.28 -8.76 1.35
N ILE A 194 -3.73 -7.93 0.47
CA ILE A 194 -2.40 -8.10 -0.12
C ILE A 194 -1.63 -6.82 0.15
N SER A 195 -0.46 -6.90 0.79
CA SER A 195 0.43 -5.73 0.92
C SER A 195 1.65 -5.87 0.02
N THR A 196 1.99 -4.77 -0.65
CA THR A 196 3.21 -4.73 -1.47
C THR A 196 3.89 -3.38 -1.39
N GLY A 197 5.21 -3.41 -1.23
CA GLY A 197 6.02 -2.19 -1.31
C GLY A 197 6.23 -1.70 -2.74
N SER A 198 5.89 -2.49 -3.76
CA SER A 198 6.20 -2.15 -5.15
C SER A 198 5.47 -0.89 -5.65
N ILE A 199 4.30 -0.58 -5.09
CA ILE A 199 3.49 0.60 -5.45
C ILE A 199 4.05 1.92 -4.91
N THR A 200 4.91 1.88 -3.88
CA THR A 200 5.49 3.07 -3.25
C THR A 200 7.01 3.14 -3.30
N LYS A 201 7.74 2.02 -3.29
CA LYS A 201 9.22 2.03 -3.27
C LYS A 201 9.82 2.14 -4.66
N ASN A 202 9.08 1.70 -5.68
CA ASN A 202 9.49 1.77 -7.07
C ASN A 202 8.73 2.92 -7.74
N ILE A 203 9.40 3.69 -8.58
CA ILE A 203 8.79 4.78 -9.35
C ILE A 203 9.10 4.57 -10.83
N GLN A 204 8.04 4.57 -11.64
CA GLN A 204 8.12 4.73 -13.08
C GLN A 204 7.36 6.01 -13.39
N ALA A 205 8.07 7.13 -13.34
CA ALA A 205 7.50 8.46 -13.49
C ALA A 205 6.63 8.54 -14.75
N ILE A 206 5.42 9.11 -14.60
CA ILE A 206 4.55 9.39 -15.75
C ILE A 206 5.25 10.42 -16.64
N ASP A 207 5.24 10.21 -17.95
CA ASP A 207 5.81 11.15 -18.90
C ASP A 207 4.86 12.36 -19.06
N LEU A 208 5.31 13.53 -18.60
CA LEU A 208 4.53 14.77 -18.61
C LEU A 208 5.42 15.92 -19.12
N SER A 209 4.84 16.82 -19.88
CA SER A 209 5.49 18.01 -20.41
C SER A 209 4.64 19.25 -20.20
N LEU A 210 5.29 20.39 -19.98
CA LEU A 210 4.66 21.71 -20.07
C LEU A 210 4.95 22.28 -21.45
N ILE A 211 3.90 22.58 -22.22
CA ILE A 211 4.02 23.17 -23.55
C ILE A 211 3.64 24.66 -23.44
N ILE A 212 4.50 25.53 -23.95
CA ILE A 212 4.24 26.98 -23.98
C ILE A 212 3.56 27.33 -25.30
N GLU A 213 2.33 27.80 -25.22
CA GLU A 213 1.61 28.41 -26.34
C GLU A 213 1.96 29.91 -26.43
N LYS A 214 2.04 30.44 -27.66
CA LYS A 214 2.38 31.84 -27.94
C LYS A 214 1.14 32.69 -28.17
#